data_AF-A0A146B0K9-F1
#
_entry.id   AF-A0A146B0K9-F1
#
_cell.length_a   1.000
_cell.length_b   1.000
_cell.length_c   1.000
_cell.angle_alpha   90.00
_cell.angle_beta   90.00
_cell.angle_gamma   90.00
#
_symmetry.space_group_name_H-M   'P 1'
#
loop_
_entity.id
_entity.type
_entity.pdbx_description
1 polymer ?
#
loop_
_entity_poly.entity_id
_entity_poly.type
_entity_poly.pdbx_seq_one_letter_code
_entity_poly.pdbx_strand_id
1 'polypeptide(L)' 'SLRDTADEFQVQLDVGHFLPNEITVKTTDDDILVHGKHDERPDEYGRVQRDF' A
#
# COMPACT_ATOMS: atom_id res chain seq x y z
N SER A 1 -2.77 11.80 0.68
CA SER A 1 -3.20 13.00 1.43
C SER A 1 -3.33 12.64 2.90
N LEU A 2 -3.20 13.61 3.80
CA LEU A 2 -3.36 13.45 5.24
C LEU A 2 -4.48 14.39 5.69
N ARG A 3 -5.42 13.88 6.49
CA ARG A 3 -6.43 14.67 7.18
C ARG A 3 -6.44 14.24 8.64
N ASP A 4 -6.34 15.23 9.53
CA ASP A 4 -6.31 15.03 10.98
C ASP A 4 -7.21 16.10 11.61
N THR A 5 -8.35 15.67 12.13
CA THR A 5 -9.32 16.51 12.83
C THR A 5 -9.63 15.90 14.19
N ALA A 6 -10.30 16.64 15.06
CA ALA A 6 -10.72 16.14 16.37
C ALA A 6 -11.62 14.89 16.31
N ASP A 7 -12.31 14.68 15.17
CA ASP A 7 -13.28 13.60 14.99
C ASP A 7 -12.78 12.48 14.06
N GLU A 8 -11.75 12.74 13.24
CA GLU A 8 -11.33 11.84 12.16
C GLU A 8 -9.83 11.98 11.84
N PHE A 9 -9.15 10.84 11.72
CA PHE A 9 -7.82 10.73 11.13
C PHE A 9 -7.87 9.89 9.85
N GLN A 10 -7.33 10.39 8.76
CA GLN A 10 -7.36 9.75 7.45
C GLN A 10 -6.04 9.94 6.71
N VAL A 11 -5.53 8.84 6.15
CA VAL A 11 -4.37 8.81 5.24
C VAL A 11 -4.78 8.16 3.92
N GLN A 12 -4.36 8.75 2.81
CA GLN A 12 -4.49 8.17 1.47
C GLN A 12 -3.11 7.91 0.88
N LEU A 13 -2.87 6.65 0.51
CA LEU A 13 -1.66 6.16 -0.16
C LEU A 13 -1.99 5.80 -1.62
N ASP A 14 -1.08 6.13 -2.54
CA ASP A 14 -1.17 5.66 -3.93
C ASP A 14 -0.62 4.24 -4.03
N VAL A 15 -1.49 3.31 -4.44
CA VAL A 15 -1.18 1.89 -4.60
C VAL A 15 -1.53 1.38 -5.99
N GLY A 16 -1.62 2.26 -6.99
CA GLY A 16 -2.11 1.92 -8.34
C GLY A 16 -1.31 0.86 -9.11
N HIS A 17 -0.09 0.54 -8.67
CA HIS A 17 0.74 -0.52 -9.24
C HIS A 17 0.50 -1.91 -8.63
N PHE A 18 -0.45 -2.03 -7.69
CA PHE A 18 -0.72 -3.25 -6.94
C PHE A 18 -2.17 -3.69 -7.11
N LEU A 19 -2.39 -5.00 -7.12
CA LEU A 19 -3.73 -5.59 -7.02
C LEU A 19 -4.24 -5.54 -5.57
N PRO A 20 -5.57 -5.59 -5.32
CA PRO A 20 -6.10 -5.60 -3.97
C PRO A 20 -5.55 -6.72 -3.07
N ASN A 21 -5.23 -7.89 -3.64
CA ASN A 21 -4.67 -9.03 -2.92
C ASN A 21 -3.15 -8.94 -2.70
N GLU A 22 -2.49 -7.94 -3.26
CA GLU A 22 -1.06 -7.64 -3.07
C GLU A 22 -0.84 -6.63 -1.94
N ILE A 23 -1.91 -6.06 -1.40
CA ILE A 23 -1.89 -5.10 -0.30
C ILE A 23 -2.36 -5.78 0.98
N THR A 24 -1.60 -5.59 2.05
CA THR A 24 -1.94 -6.04 3.40
C THR A 24 -2.03 -4.82 4.31
N VAL A 25 -3.13 -4.71 5.05
CA VAL A 25 -3.31 -3.68 6.09
C VAL A 25 -3.46 -4.37 7.43
N LYS A 26 -2.66 -3.97 8.41
CA LYS A 26 -2.69 -4.46 9.78
C LYS A 26 -2.69 -3.30 10.76
N THR A 27 -3.38 -3.46 11.87
CA THR A 27 -3.26 -2.58 13.04
C THR A 27 -2.42 -3.30 14.09
N THR A 28 -1.49 -2.58 14.71
CA THR A 28 -0.65 -3.11 15.80
C THR A 28 -0.40 -1.99 16.78
N ASP A 29 -0.93 -2.12 17.99
CA ASP A 29 -0.90 -1.08 19.02
C ASP A 29 -1.40 0.27 18.48
N ASP A 30 -0.53 1.27 18.41
CA ASP A 30 -0.82 2.62 17.92
C ASP A 30 -0.47 2.81 16.42
N ASP A 31 -0.04 1.75 15.73
CA ASP A 31 0.42 1.79 14.35
C ASP A 31 -0.56 1.11 13.37
N ILE A 32 -0.60 1.68 12.15
CA ILE A 32 -1.20 1.05 10.98
C ILE A 32 -0.07 0.64 10.04
N LEU A 33 0.15 -0.65 9.89
CA LEU A 33 1.11 -1.22 8.95
C LEU A 33 0.41 -1.48 7.61
N VAL A 34 0.87 -0.81 6.56
CA VAL A 34 0.46 -1.05 5.18
C VAL A 34 1.66 -1.63 4.44
N HIS A 35 1.52 -2.86 3.93
CA HIS A 35 2.56 -3.54 3.15
C HIS A 35 2.01 -3.86 1.77
N GLY A 36 2.76 -3.54 0.72
CA GLY A 36 2.41 -3.87 -0.66
C GLY A 36 3.50 -4.69 -1.32
N LYS A 37 3.16 -5.89 -1.79
CA LYS A 37 4.11 -6.79 -2.44
C LYS A 37 3.60 -7.28 -3.79
N HIS A 38 4.33 -6.90 -4.83
CA HIS A 38 4.12 -7.35 -6.20
C HIS A 38 5.29 -8.23 -6.62
N ASP A 39 5.03 -9.54 -6.72
CA ASP A 39 6.03 -10.50 -7.20
C ASP A 39 6.48 -10.18 -8.63
N GLU A 40 7.64 -10.72 -9.02
CA GLU A 40 8.20 -10.49 -10.35
C GLU A 40 7.21 -10.90 -11.45
N ARG A 41 6.83 -9.94 -12.31
CA ARG A 41 5.98 -10.17 -13.47
C ARG A 41 6.57 -9.56 -14.73
N PRO A 42 6.39 -10.20 -15.89
CA PRO A 42 6.76 -9.61 -17.17
C PRO A 42 5.85 -8.42 -17.50
N ASP A 43 6.45 -7.36 -18.03
CA ASP A 43 5.75 -6.23 -18.64
C ASP A 43 6.27 -5.97 -20.07
N GLU A 44 5.88 -4.87 -20.69
CA GLU A 44 6.28 -4.50 -22.06
C GLU A 44 7.81 -4.33 -22.22
N TYR A 45 8.53 -4.00 -21.14
CA TYR A 45 9.95 -3.61 -21.19
C TYR A 45 10.89 -4.56 -20.45
N GLY A 46 10.35 -5.57 -19.76
CA GLY A 46 11.15 -6.54 -19.03
C GLY A 46 10.36 -7.24 -17.94
N ARG A 47 10.94 -7.26 -16.73
CA ARG A 47 10.35 -7.89 -15.54
C ARG A 47 10.37 -6.87 -14.41
N VAL A 48 9.28 -6.80 -13.66
CA VAL A 48 9.08 -5.83 -12.58
C VAL A 48 8.67 -6.54 -11.30
N GLN A 49 9.29 -6.14 -10.20
CA GLN A 49 8.95 -6.53 -8.83
C GLN A 49 8.90 -5.26 -7.98
N ARG A 50 7.94 -5.17 -7.05
CA ARG A 50 7.80 -4.03 -6.12
C ARG A 50 7.51 -4.52 -4.70
N ASP A 51 8.09 -3.87 -3.71
CA ASP A 51 7.87 -4.13 -2.29
C ASP A 51 7.97 -2.79 -1.54
N PHE A 52 6.98 -2.45 -0.72
CA PHE A 52 6.98 -1.26 0.14
C PHE A 52 6.26 -1.53 1.47
#